data_AF-A0A817QRR2-F1
#
_entry.id   AF-A0A817QRR2-F1
#
_cell.length_a   1.000
_cell.length_b   1.000
_cell.length_c   1.000
_cell.angle_alpha   90.00
_cell.angle_beta   90.00
_cell.angle_gamma   90.00
#
_symmetry.space_group_name_H-M   'P 1'
#
loop_
_entity.id
_entity.type
_entity.pdbx_description
1 polymer ?
#
loop_
_entity_poly.entity_id
_entity_poly.type
_entity_poly.pdbx_seq_one_letter_code
_entity_poly.pdbx_strand_id
1 'polypeptide(L)'
;IETHVRVLLDGAINEATKQTIRAKVQTYIQRAEDIKNMNDNTPKKKQALASNENDQGSSKRNKVNDDENVDVDKKRMMQKFEGAIISNPNITFDDVVGLEQAKTTLREAVILPVKFPKLFTGQRKPWAGILLYGPPGTGKSYLAKAIATECKSTFISVTSSDLLSKWLGEAEKNVRSLFELSRERQPCIIFVDEVDALCGQRNDTESESSRRVKTEFLVQMQGVGTDNSGVLVLAATNIPWALDSAIRL
;
A
#
# COMPACT_ATOMS: atom_id res chain seq x y z
N ILE A 1 10.53 -10.83 11.39
CA ILE A 1 9.75 -9.57 11.36
C ILE A 1 10.31 -8.63 10.29
N GLU A 2 11.61 -8.69 9.98
CA GLU A 2 12.17 -8.08 8.77
C GLU A 2 11.75 -8.84 7.50
N THR A 3 10.81 -8.30 6.71
CA THR A 3 10.54 -8.72 5.33
C THR A 3 10.07 -7.52 4.48
N HIS A 4 10.96 -6.56 4.26
CA HIS A 4 10.78 -5.49 3.28
C HIS A 4 11.99 -5.50 2.34
N VAL A 5 11.78 -5.21 1.04
CA VAL A 5 12.77 -5.46 -0.01
C VAL A 5 12.91 -4.25 -0.92
N ARG A 6 14.06 -3.59 -0.79
CA ARG A 6 14.61 -2.62 -1.76
C ARG A 6 14.51 -3.15 -3.20
N VAL A 7 13.66 -2.55 -4.02
CA VAL A 7 13.67 -2.79 -5.47
C VAL A 7 14.59 -1.77 -6.14
N LEU A 8 15.80 -2.25 -6.37
CA LEU A 8 16.94 -1.59 -7.00
C LEU A 8 16.61 -0.75 -8.23
N LEU A 9 16.98 0.53 -8.17
CA LEU A 9 17.41 1.31 -9.33
C LEU A 9 18.84 1.83 -9.09
N ASP A 10 19.82 0.94 -9.28
CA ASP A 10 21.20 1.30 -9.64
C ASP A 10 21.85 0.17 -10.46
N GLY A 11 22.78 0.52 -11.35
CA GLY A 11 23.31 -0.32 -12.42
C GLY A 11 24.36 -1.37 -12.03
N ALA A 12 24.33 -1.91 -10.81
CA ALA A 12 25.41 -2.73 -10.26
C ALA A 12 24.93 -3.93 -9.39
N ILE A 13 23.99 -4.74 -9.90
CA ILE A 13 23.48 -5.91 -9.17
C ILE A 13 24.49 -7.06 -9.17
N ASN A 14 25.08 -7.34 -8.01
CA ASN A 14 26.02 -8.43 -7.74
C ASN A 14 25.41 -9.83 -8.05
N GLU A 15 26.19 -10.75 -8.62
CA GLU A 15 25.75 -12.08 -9.05
C GLU A 15 25.16 -12.92 -7.90
N ALA A 16 25.70 -12.82 -6.68
CA ALA A 16 25.17 -13.54 -5.51
C ALA A 16 23.67 -13.25 -5.25
N THR A 17 23.23 -12.00 -5.50
CA THR A 17 21.83 -11.59 -5.38
C THR A 17 20.99 -12.23 -6.49
N LYS A 18 21.47 -12.24 -7.73
CA LYS A 18 20.79 -12.89 -8.87
C LYS A 18 20.64 -14.39 -8.67
N GLN A 19 21.69 -15.05 -8.17
CA GLN A 19 21.68 -16.48 -7.85
C GLN A 19 20.67 -16.79 -6.72
N THR A 20 20.63 -15.97 -5.68
CA THR A 20 19.67 -16.11 -4.57
C THR A 20 18.22 -15.95 -5.03
N ILE A 21 17.94 -15.00 -5.94
CA ILE A 21 16.61 -14.82 -6.54
C ILE A 21 16.25 -16.03 -7.42
N ARG A 22 17.15 -16.44 -8.33
CA ARG A 22 16.92 -17.59 -9.23
C ARG A 22 16.66 -18.90 -8.48
N ALA A 23 17.45 -19.20 -7.45
CA ALA A 23 17.26 -20.39 -6.61
C ALA A 23 15.90 -20.39 -5.89
N LYS A 24 15.46 -19.22 -5.40
CA LYS A 24 14.10 -19.06 -4.85
C LYS A 24 13.03 -19.29 -5.92
N VAL A 25 13.17 -18.69 -7.11
CA VAL A 25 12.23 -18.87 -8.25
C VAL A 25 12.09 -20.34 -8.66
N GLN A 26 13.19 -21.09 -8.83
CA GLN A 26 13.13 -22.53 -9.13
C GLN A 26 12.42 -23.32 -8.01
N THR A 27 12.69 -22.97 -6.74
CA THR A 27 12.03 -23.58 -5.58
C THR A 27 10.52 -23.27 -5.54
N TYR A 28 10.06 -22.14 -6.08
CA TYR A 28 8.63 -21.84 -6.22
C TYR A 28 7.97 -22.63 -7.36
N ILE A 29 8.64 -22.81 -8.49
CA ILE A 29 8.12 -23.60 -9.62
C ILE A 29 7.92 -25.06 -9.22
N GLN A 30 8.96 -25.69 -8.64
CA GLN A 30 8.90 -27.11 -8.23
C GLN A 30 7.72 -27.37 -7.28
N ARG A 31 7.55 -26.50 -6.27
CA ARG A 31 6.45 -26.61 -5.29
C ARG A 31 5.07 -26.35 -5.88
N ALA A 32 4.97 -25.60 -6.97
CA ALA A 32 3.70 -25.41 -7.67
C ALA A 32 3.28 -26.68 -8.44
N GLU A 33 4.25 -27.44 -8.96
CA GLU A 33 4.04 -28.75 -9.57
C GLU A 33 3.63 -29.79 -8.51
N ASP A 34 4.33 -29.85 -7.37
CA ASP A 34 4.00 -30.72 -6.24
C ASP A 34 2.56 -30.51 -5.74
N ILE A 35 2.16 -29.25 -5.52
CA ILE A 35 0.82 -28.88 -5.04
C ILE A 35 -0.26 -29.21 -6.08
N LYS A 36 0.04 -29.09 -7.38
CA LYS A 36 -0.87 -29.48 -8.46
C LYS A 36 -1.14 -30.99 -8.41
N ASN A 37 -0.09 -31.80 -8.26
CA ASN A 37 -0.19 -33.27 -8.21
C ASN A 37 -0.92 -33.79 -6.96
N MET A 38 -0.92 -33.03 -5.85
CA MET A 38 -1.66 -33.38 -4.63
C MET A 38 -3.17 -33.10 -4.69
N ASN A 39 -3.64 -32.25 -5.61
CA ASN A 39 -4.99 -31.69 -5.54
C ASN A 39 -6.08 -32.53 -6.26
N ASP A 40 -5.71 -33.68 -6.86
CA ASP A 40 -6.64 -34.54 -7.60
C ASP A 40 -7.39 -35.58 -6.74
N ASN A 41 -7.18 -35.61 -5.41
CA ASN A 41 -7.80 -36.61 -4.53
C ASN A 41 -8.58 -36.06 -3.32
N THR A 42 -9.82 -36.56 -3.18
CA THR A 42 -10.74 -36.54 -2.00
C THR A 42 -11.56 -35.25 -1.69
N PRO A 43 -12.76 -35.37 -1.02
CA PRO A 43 -13.90 -34.48 -1.31
C PRO A 43 -14.42 -33.58 -0.15
N LYS A 44 -15.42 -32.75 -0.47
CA LYS A 44 -16.05 -31.72 0.40
C LYS A 44 -17.08 -32.27 1.41
N LYS A 45 -17.27 -31.58 2.54
CA LYS A 45 -18.49 -31.66 3.39
C LYS A 45 -18.83 -30.30 4.06
N LYS A 46 -20.05 -30.14 4.58
CA LYS A 46 -20.62 -28.92 5.21
C LYS A 46 -21.05 -29.19 6.66
N GLN A 47 -21.13 -28.18 7.53
CA GLN A 47 -22.22 -27.96 8.54
C GLN A 47 -22.08 -26.59 9.27
N ALA A 48 -22.98 -26.26 10.21
CA ALA A 48 -23.20 -24.89 10.74
C ALA A 48 -23.90 -24.84 12.14
N LEU A 49 -24.10 -23.61 12.67
CA LEU A 49 -25.11 -23.11 13.65
C LEU A 49 -24.77 -22.91 15.17
N ALA A 50 -25.45 -21.90 15.78
CA ALA A 50 -25.94 -21.77 17.17
C ALA A 50 -25.14 -21.09 18.35
N SER A 51 -25.22 -19.75 18.46
CA SER A 51 -25.95 -18.91 19.47
C SER A 51 -25.72 -18.87 21.03
N ASN A 52 -26.03 -17.67 21.60
CA ASN A 52 -26.33 -17.22 23.00
C ASN A 52 -25.17 -16.79 23.95
N GLU A 53 -25.11 -15.50 24.38
CA GLU A 53 -25.60 -14.84 25.64
C GLU A 53 -24.55 -14.87 26.79
N ASN A 54 -24.40 -13.92 27.73
CA ASN A 54 -25.10 -12.68 28.18
C ASN A 54 -24.09 -11.79 28.99
N ASP A 55 -24.29 -10.62 29.65
CA ASP A 55 -25.36 -9.63 29.95
C ASP A 55 -24.68 -8.30 30.46
N GLN A 56 -25.45 -7.23 30.76
CA GLN A 56 -25.21 -6.05 31.65
C GLN A 56 -24.36 -4.82 31.23
N GLY A 57 -25.07 -3.71 31.02
CA GLY A 57 -25.02 -2.58 31.97
C GLY A 57 -24.22 -1.31 31.61
N SER A 58 -24.91 -0.22 31.24
CA SER A 58 -24.33 1.13 31.24
C SER A 58 -25.35 2.23 31.60
N SER A 59 -24.98 3.11 32.53
CA SER A 59 -25.84 4.21 33.01
C SER A 59 -25.80 5.43 32.08
N LYS A 60 -26.97 6.04 31.85
CA LYS A 60 -27.08 7.29 31.06
C LYS A 60 -26.24 8.43 31.66
N ARG A 61 -25.36 9.02 30.86
CA ARG A 61 -24.94 10.42 30.94
C ARG A 61 -24.99 11.01 29.54
N ASN A 62 -25.44 12.26 29.42
CA ASN A 62 -25.66 12.91 28.13
C ASN A 62 -24.32 13.10 27.38
N LYS A 63 -24.25 12.61 26.14
CA LYS A 63 -23.26 13.03 25.15
C LYS A 63 -23.99 13.18 23.81
N VAL A 64 -24.25 14.41 23.41
CA VAL A 64 -25.00 14.80 22.22
C VAL A 64 -24.31 16.05 21.66
N ASN A 65 -24.23 16.18 20.32
CA ASN A 65 -23.63 17.27 19.51
C ASN A 65 -22.15 17.14 19.05
N ASP A 66 -21.36 16.16 19.52
CA ASP A 66 -19.97 15.99 19.04
C ASP A 66 -19.89 15.21 17.71
N ASP A 67 -20.55 14.04 17.62
CA ASP A 67 -20.28 13.04 16.58
C ASP A 67 -20.73 13.49 15.16
N GLU A 68 -21.80 14.29 15.06
CA GLU A 68 -22.31 14.78 13.76
C GLU A 68 -21.30 15.71 13.05
N ASN A 69 -20.60 16.57 13.80
CA ASN A 69 -19.58 17.45 13.23
C ASN A 69 -18.38 16.65 12.70
N VAL A 70 -17.98 15.58 13.40
CA VAL A 70 -16.84 14.72 12.99
C VAL A 70 -17.14 14.00 11.68
N ASP A 71 -18.36 13.49 11.49
CA ASP A 71 -18.78 12.79 10.28
C ASP A 71 -18.93 13.75 9.07
N VAL A 72 -19.42 14.98 9.28
CA VAL A 72 -19.44 16.02 8.23
C VAL A 72 -18.02 16.42 7.81
N ASP A 73 -17.11 16.65 8.75
CA ASP A 73 -15.70 16.95 8.47
C ASP A 73 -15.04 15.81 7.69
N LYS A 74 -15.25 14.55 8.13
CA LYS A 74 -14.70 13.35 7.48
C LYS A 74 -15.19 13.20 6.04
N LYS A 75 -16.49 13.32 5.80
CA LYS A 75 -17.08 13.26 4.45
C LYS A 75 -16.52 14.35 3.53
N ARG A 76 -16.33 15.56 4.06
CA ARG A 76 -15.70 16.67 3.33
C ARG A 76 -14.22 16.41 3.00
N MET A 77 -13.47 15.76 3.88
CA MET A 77 -12.09 15.35 3.61
C MET A 77 -12.01 14.23 2.57
N MET A 78 -12.88 13.23 2.64
CA MET A 78 -12.98 12.17 1.63
C MET A 78 -13.29 12.74 0.24
N GLN A 79 -14.22 13.69 0.14
CA GLN A 79 -14.54 14.39 -1.11
C GLN A 79 -13.35 15.14 -1.73
N LYS A 80 -12.37 15.63 -0.95
CA LYS A 80 -11.11 16.18 -1.50
C LYS A 80 -10.36 15.12 -2.33
N PHE A 81 -10.33 13.88 -1.85
CA PHE A 81 -9.61 12.77 -2.48
C PHE A 81 -10.43 12.02 -3.53
N GLU A 82 -11.76 12.18 -3.60
CA GLU A 82 -12.54 11.63 -4.72
C GLU A 82 -12.11 12.24 -6.07
N GLY A 83 -11.73 13.52 -6.09
CA GLY A 83 -11.13 14.16 -7.27
C GLY A 83 -9.72 13.66 -7.63
N ALA A 84 -9.05 12.93 -6.72
CA ALA A 84 -7.76 12.28 -6.95
C ALA A 84 -7.89 10.81 -7.40
N ILE A 85 -9.12 10.27 -7.48
CA ILE A 85 -9.39 8.93 -8.03
C ILE A 85 -9.29 8.99 -9.56
N ILE A 86 -8.32 8.28 -10.12
CA ILE A 86 -8.22 8.01 -11.56
C ILE A 86 -8.84 6.63 -11.82
N SER A 87 -10.06 6.62 -12.37
CA SER A 87 -10.72 5.39 -12.80
C SER A 87 -10.03 4.81 -14.05
N ASN A 88 -9.39 3.65 -13.90
CA ASN A 88 -8.70 2.90 -14.96
C ASN A 88 -7.84 3.78 -15.90
N PRO A 89 -6.65 4.24 -15.47
CA PRO A 89 -5.71 4.88 -16.39
C PRO A 89 -5.43 3.94 -17.58
N ASN A 90 -5.71 4.34 -18.82
CA ASN A 90 -5.60 3.44 -19.98
C ASN A 90 -4.15 3.33 -20.48
N ILE A 91 -3.28 2.74 -19.64
CA ILE A 91 -1.83 2.57 -19.83
C ILE A 91 -1.48 1.14 -19.42
N THR A 92 -0.68 0.43 -20.22
CA THR A 92 -0.25 -0.96 -19.98
C THR A 92 1.23 -1.06 -19.59
N PHE A 93 1.71 -2.26 -19.24
CA PHE A 93 3.16 -2.48 -19.07
C PHE A 93 3.96 -2.34 -20.38
N ASP A 94 3.31 -2.42 -21.54
CA ASP A 94 4.00 -2.39 -22.84
C ASP A 94 4.19 -0.94 -23.34
N ASP A 95 3.35 0.00 -22.88
CA ASP A 95 3.52 1.44 -23.08
C ASP A 95 4.71 2.03 -22.29
N VAL A 96 5.23 1.30 -21.29
CA VAL A 96 6.37 1.72 -20.47
C VAL A 96 7.66 1.13 -21.06
N VAL A 97 8.50 1.96 -21.68
CA VAL A 97 9.76 1.49 -22.30
C VAL A 97 10.81 1.17 -21.22
N GLY A 98 11.40 -0.03 -21.30
CA GLY A 98 12.49 -0.47 -20.42
C GLY A 98 12.02 -0.94 -19.03
N LEU A 99 12.88 -0.78 -18.02
CA LEU A 99 12.61 -1.14 -16.62
C LEU A 99 12.17 -2.60 -16.36
N GLU A 100 12.48 -3.55 -17.24
CA GLU A 100 11.94 -4.93 -17.20
C GLU A 100 12.13 -5.68 -15.87
N GLN A 101 13.23 -5.42 -15.14
CA GLN A 101 13.42 -5.98 -13.80
C GLN A 101 12.36 -5.44 -12.81
N ALA A 102 12.18 -4.12 -12.77
CA ALA A 102 11.15 -3.48 -11.95
C ALA A 102 9.74 -3.92 -12.39
N LYS A 103 9.43 -3.94 -13.69
CA LYS A 103 8.15 -4.48 -14.20
C LYS A 103 7.90 -5.89 -13.68
N THR A 104 8.89 -6.78 -13.79
CA THR A 104 8.77 -8.18 -13.34
C THR A 104 8.52 -8.26 -11.83
N THR A 105 9.31 -7.56 -11.03
CA THR A 105 9.13 -7.53 -9.57
C THR A 105 7.78 -6.91 -9.16
N LEU A 106 7.27 -5.91 -9.90
CA LEU A 106 5.97 -5.29 -9.63
C LEU A 106 4.80 -6.20 -10.05
N ARG A 107 4.91 -6.93 -11.17
CA ARG A 107 3.96 -7.99 -11.52
C ARG A 107 3.92 -9.09 -10.44
N GLU A 108 5.08 -9.55 -9.96
CA GLU A 108 5.16 -10.53 -8.87
C GLU A 108 4.62 -9.98 -7.53
N ALA A 109 4.89 -8.72 -7.20
CA ALA A 109 4.46 -8.12 -5.95
C ALA A 109 2.95 -7.85 -5.89
N VAL A 110 2.33 -7.44 -7.00
CA VAL A 110 0.94 -6.95 -7.01
C VAL A 110 -0.04 -7.93 -7.67
N ILE A 111 0.33 -8.58 -8.78
CA ILE A 111 -0.57 -9.50 -9.51
C ILE A 111 -0.58 -10.88 -8.85
N LEU A 112 0.54 -11.35 -8.28
CA LEU A 112 0.60 -12.69 -7.67
C LEU A 112 -0.34 -12.85 -6.45
N PRO A 113 -0.46 -11.87 -5.52
CA PRO A 113 -1.46 -11.93 -4.45
C PRO A 113 -2.90 -11.97 -4.94
N VAL A 114 -3.24 -11.16 -5.96
CA VAL A 114 -4.59 -11.09 -6.53
C VAL A 114 -4.94 -12.40 -7.26
N LYS A 115 -3.99 -12.97 -8.01
CA LYS A 115 -4.19 -14.18 -8.81
C LYS A 115 -4.15 -15.47 -7.98
N PHE A 116 -3.39 -15.50 -6.89
CA PHE A 116 -3.19 -16.69 -6.05
C PHE A 116 -3.28 -16.38 -4.54
N PRO A 117 -4.41 -15.83 -4.02
CA PRO A 117 -4.53 -15.38 -2.63
C PRO A 117 -4.26 -16.48 -1.60
N LYS A 118 -4.50 -17.77 -1.96
CA LYS A 118 -4.17 -18.92 -1.10
C LYS A 118 -2.69 -19.01 -0.71
N LEU A 119 -1.77 -18.52 -1.56
CA LEU A 119 -0.32 -18.51 -1.29
C LEU A 119 0.09 -17.47 -0.24
N PHE A 120 -0.78 -16.49 0.01
CA PHE A 120 -0.58 -15.36 0.92
C PHE A 120 -1.49 -15.51 2.16
N THR A 121 -1.36 -16.67 2.81
CA THR A 121 -2.07 -17.01 4.06
C THR A 121 -1.08 -17.22 5.21
N GLY A 122 -1.55 -16.99 6.44
CA GLY A 122 -0.72 -17.11 7.65
C GLY A 122 0.43 -16.09 7.70
N GLN A 123 1.67 -16.57 7.72
CA GLN A 123 2.87 -15.72 7.81
C GLN A 123 3.22 -15.00 6.50
N ARG A 124 2.69 -15.45 5.35
CA ARG A 124 2.92 -14.79 4.06
C ARG A 124 1.81 -13.76 3.82
N LYS A 125 2.12 -12.47 3.96
CA LYS A 125 1.21 -11.38 3.61
C LYS A 125 1.59 -10.77 2.24
N PRO A 126 0.63 -10.16 1.52
CA PRO A 126 0.95 -9.28 0.40
C PRO A 126 1.82 -8.10 0.84
N TRP A 127 2.49 -7.43 -0.09
CA TRP A 127 3.25 -6.21 0.19
C TRP A 127 2.29 -5.05 0.49
N ALA A 128 2.47 -4.38 1.63
CA ALA A 128 1.65 -3.21 2.01
C ALA A 128 2.12 -1.92 1.31
N GLY A 129 3.42 -1.82 1.00
CA GLY A 129 4.01 -0.68 0.30
C GLY A 129 5.21 -1.05 -0.57
N ILE A 130 5.44 -0.29 -1.63
CA ILE A 130 6.59 -0.41 -2.55
C ILE A 130 7.09 1.00 -2.89
N LEU A 131 8.41 1.20 -2.81
CA LEU A 131 9.08 2.46 -3.15
C LEU A 131 9.73 2.39 -4.54
N LEU A 132 9.32 3.28 -5.44
CA LEU A 132 9.95 3.54 -6.74
C LEU A 132 10.89 4.75 -6.60
N TYR A 133 12.19 4.56 -6.83
CA TYR A 133 13.16 5.65 -6.73
C TYR A 133 14.07 5.71 -7.95
N GLY A 134 14.59 6.89 -8.28
CA GLY A 134 15.56 7.08 -9.37
C GLY A 134 15.37 8.42 -10.08
N PRO A 135 16.16 8.73 -11.13
CA PRO A 135 16.14 10.04 -11.79
C PRO A 135 14.75 10.51 -12.24
N PRO A 136 14.50 11.83 -12.33
CA PRO A 136 13.27 12.36 -12.91
C PRO A 136 13.12 11.93 -14.38
N GLY A 137 11.89 11.92 -14.89
CA GLY A 137 11.59 11.50 -16.27
C GLY A 137 11.62 9.99 -16.54
N THR A 138 12.08 9.15 -15.60
CA THR A 138 12.17 7.68 -15.74
C THR A 138 10.82 6.93 -15.70
N GLY A 139 9.70 7.62 -15.92
CA GLY A 139 8.38 6.98 -16.05
C GLY A 139 7.78 6.37 -14.78
N LYS A 140 8.33 6.62 -13.58
CA LYS A 140 7.83 6.07 -12.29
C LYS A 140 6.31 6.17 -12.12
N SER A 141 5.76 7.37 -12.34
CA SER A 141 4.32 7.67 -12.21
C SER A 141 3.48 7.10 -13.39
N TYR A 142 4.11 6.74 -14.50
CA TYR A 142 3.50 5.99 -15.62
C TYR A 142 3.44 4.49 -15.29
N LEU A 143 4.52 3.94 -14.74
CA LEU A 143 4.62 2.55 -14.26
C LEU A 143 3.62 2.28 -13.12
N ALA A 144 3.44 3.22 -12.20
CA ALA A 144 2.41 3.14 -11.15
C ALA A 144 0.99 3.06 -11.73
N LYS A 145 0.68 3.85 -12.78
CA LYS A 145 -0.59 3.80 -13.50
C LYS A 145 -0.78 2.46 -14.21
N ALA A 146 0.24 1.99 -14.93
CA ALA A 146 0.20 0.69 -15.63
C ALA A 146 -0.15 -0.49 -14.70
N ILE A 147 0.41 -0.52 -13.49
CA ILE A 147 0.07 -1.54 -12.48
C ILE A 147 -1.41 -1.51 -12.12
N ALA A 148 -2.01 -0.31 -11.98
CA ALA A 148 -3.42 -0.19 -11.60
C ALA A 148 -4.37 -0.68 -12.69
N THR A 149 -4.05 -0.43 -13.96
CA THR A 149 -4.78 -0.95 -15.14
C THR A 149 -4.79 -2.48 -15.16
N GLU A 150 -3.61 -3.07 -15.01
CA GLU A 150 -3.39 -4.53 -15.06
C GLU A 150 -4.08 -5.24 -13.88
N CYS A 151 -4.06 -4.62 -12.70
CA CYS A 151 -4.76 -5.12 -11.52
C CYS A 151 -6.25 -4.79 -11.48
N LYS A 152 -6.75 -3.95 -12.40
CA LYS A 152 -8.12 -3.38 -12.42
C LYS A 152 -8.52 -2.79 -11.06
N SER A 153 -7.59 -2.03 -10.49
CA SER A 153 -7.62 -1.51 -9.12
C SER A 153 -7.94 -0.02 -9.12
N THR A 154 -8.63 0.47 -8.09
CA THR A 154 -8.84 1.92 -7.90
C THR A 154 -7.48 2.59 -7.75
N PHE A 155 -7.18 3.62 -8.54
CA PHE A 155 -5.93 4.38 -8.44
C PHE A 155 -6.19 5.75 -7.82
N ILE A 156 -5.67 6.00 -6.61
CA ILE A 156 -5.74 7.32 -5.97
C ILE A 156 -4.36 7.97 -6.08
N SER A 157 -4.26 9.06 -6.82
CA SER A 157 -2.97 9.72 -7.13
C SER A 157 -2.83 11.01 -6.34
N VAL A 158 -1.93 11.03 -5.35
CA VAL A 158 -1.64 12.21 -4.52
C VAL A 158 -0.16 12.58 -4.58
N THR A 159 0.16 13.84 -4.33
CA THR A 159 1.51 14.29 -4.01
C THR A 159 1.67 14.43 -2.50
N SER A 160 2.90 14.45 -1.99
CA SER A 160 3.18 14.85 -0.61
C SER A 160 2.55 16.21 -0.24
N SER A 161 2.47 17.14 -1.19
CA SER A 161 1.91 18.49 -0.97
C SER A 161 0.39 18.49 -0.75
N ASP A 162 -0.34 17.52 -1.29
CA ASP A 162 -1.80 17.40 -1.08
C ASP A 162 -2.13 16.91 0.34
N LEU A 163 -1.20 16.17 0.95
CA LEU A 163 -1.30 15.69 2.33
C LEU A 163 -0.90 16.78 3.34
N LEU A 164 0.10 17.60 3.01
CA LEU A 164 0.67 18.65 3.86
C LEU A 164 -0.13 19.96 3.82
N SER A 165 -1.10 20.11 4.73
CA SER A 165 -1.79 21.38 4.98
C SER A 165 -0.93 22.41 5.75
N LYS A 166 -1.28 23.69 5.61
CA LYS A 166 -0.75 24.77 6.47
C LYS A 166 -1.44 24.85 7.84
N TRP A 167 -2.59 24.19 8.00
CA TRP A 167 -3.35 24.16 9.26
C TRP A 167 -2.98 22.92 10.09
N LEU A 168 -2.57 23.17 11.34
CA LEU A 168 -2.15 22.13 12.28
C LEU A 168 -3.28 21.10 12.52
N GLY A 169 -2.96 19.82 12.38
CA GLY A 169 -3.92 18.71 12.55
C GLY A 169 -4.82 18.44 11.32
N GLU A 170 -4.97 19.37 10.37
CA GLU A 170 -5.70 19.10 9.13
C GLU A 170 -4.96 18.05 8.26
N ALA A 171 -3.63 18.12 8.21
CA ALA A 171 -2.81 17.15 7.48
C ALA A 171 -2.91 15.71 8.05
N GLU A 172 -3.09 15.56 9.37
CA GLU A 172 -3.36 14.24 9.97
C GLU A 172 -4.74 13.72 9.56
N LYS A 173 -5.77 14.59 9.54
CA LYS A 173 -7.10 14.25 9.01
C LYS A 173 -7.03 13.85 7.53
N ASN A 174 -6.30 14.59 6.71
CA ASN A 174 -6.08 14.30 5.29
C ASN A 174 -5.53 12.86 5.10
N VAL A 175 -4.47 12.51 5.82
CA VAL A 175 -3.87 11.16 5.76
C VAL A 175 -4.87 10.08 6.19
N ARG A 176 -5.60 10.27 7.30
CA ARG A 176 -6.64 9.32 7.76
C ARG A 176 -7.72 9.12 6.70
N SER A 177 -8.29 10.21 6.17
CA SER A 177 -9.37 10.14 5.17
C SER A 177 -8.92 9.54 3.82
N LEU A 178 -7.66 9.71 3.41
CA LEU A 178 -7.10 9.00 2.25
C LEU A 178 -7.08 7.48 2.48
N PHE A 179 -6.59 7.02 3.63
CA PHE A 179 -6.54 5.58 3.94
C PHE A 179 -7.93 4.99 4.21
N GLU A 180 -8.87 5.75 4.79
CA GLU A 180 -10.29 5.35 4.87
C GLU A 180 -10.92 5.20 3.48
N LEU A 181 -10.80 6.21 2.59
CA LEU A 181 -11.31 6.14 1.22
C LEU A 181 -10.70 4.97 0.44
N SER A 182 -9.39 4.71 0.58
CA SER A 182 -8.75 3.56 -0.08
C SER A 182 -9.29 2.20 0.37
N ARG A 183 -9.76 2.08 1.61
CA ARG A 183 -10.39 0.86 2.16
C ARG A 183 -11.83 0.72 1.67
N GLU A 184 -12.57 1.81 1.56
CA GLU A 184 -13.92 1.84 0.95
C GLU A 184 -13.89 1.55 -0.57
N ARG A 185 -12.76 1.75 -1.24
CA ARG A 185 -12.59 1.57 -2.70
C ARG A 185 -11.72 0.35 -3.08
N GLN A 186 -11.60 -0.66 -2.21
CA GLN A 186 -10.82 -1.88 -2.47
C GLN A 186 -11.31 -2.68 -3.70
N PRO A 187 -10.40 -3.31 -4.48
CA PRO A 187 -8.94 -3.21 -4.39
C PRO A 187 -8.46 -1.81 -4.79
N CYS A 188 -7.48 -1.27 -4.06
CA CYS A 188 -7.02 0.10 -4.20
C CYS A 188 -5.49 0.22 -4.18
N ILE A 189 -4.97 1.08 -5.05
CA ILE A 189 -3.57 1.53 -5.07
C ILE A 189 -3.56 3.01 -4.74
N ILE A 190 -2.91 3.37 -3.64
CA ILE A 190 -2.54 4.76 -3.34
C ILE A 190 -1.19 5.01 -4.00
N PHE A 191 -1.09 5.98 -4.89
CA PHE A 191 0.17 6.48 -5.42
C PHE A 191 0.54 7.81 -4.76
N VAL A 192 1.71 7.87 -4.15
CA VAL A 192 2.27 9.08 -3.51
C VAL A 192 3.52 9.52 -4.26
N ASP A 193 3.41 10.55 -5.09
CA ASP A 193 4.58 11.15 -5.76
C ASP A 193 5.29 12.18 -4.85
N GLU A 194 6.59 12.38 -5.13
CA GLU A 194 7.49 13.22 -4.33
C GLU A 194 7.47 12.89 -2.82
N VAL A 195 7.46 11.60 -2.49
CA VAL A 195 7.31 11.11 -1.09
C VAL A 195 8.39 11.66 -0.15
N ASP A 196 9.56 12.05 -0.67
CA ASP A 196 10.63 12.70 0.10
C ASP A 196 10.25 14.04 0.74
N ALA A 197 9.24 14.75 0.23
CA ALA A 197 8.72 15.95 0.90
C ALA A 197 7.87 15.63 2.15
N LEU A 198 7.20 14.47 2.21
CA LEU A 198 6.47 13.97 3.39
C LEU A 198 7.37 13.18 4.34
N CYS A 199 8.35 12.46 3.78
CA CYS A 199 9.10 11.40 4.42
C CYS A 199 10.61 11.69 4.54
N GLY A 200 11.02 12.95 4.37
CA GLY A 200 12.41 13.38 4.45
C GLY A 200 13.09 13.11 5.81
N GLN A 201 14.42 13.17 5.84
CA GLN A 201 15.23 12.99 7.05
C GLN A 201 14.88 14.01 8.14
N ARG A 202 15.02 13.57 9.40
CA ARG A 202 14.73 14.38 10.59
C ARG A 202 15.83 15.40 10.82
N ASN A 203 15.69 16.56 10.19
CA ASN A 203 16.53 17.72 10.48
C ASN A 203 15.96 18.49 11.68
N ASP A 204 16.78 19.23 12.42
CA ASP A 204 16.31 20.08 13.54
C ASP A 204 15.40 21.23 13.08
N THR A 205 15.45 21.59 11.79
CA THR A 205 14.54 22.53 11.13
C THR A 205 13.19 21.90 10.74
N GLU A 206 12.99 20.59 10.92
CA GLU A 206 11.72 19.95 10.61
C GLU A 206 10.64 20.31 11.66
N SER A 207 9.48 20.77 11.20
CA SER A 207 8.38 21.14 12.09
C SER A 207 7.78 19.92 12.82
N GLU A 208 7.33 20.16 14.06
CA GLU A 208 6.47 19.26 14.83
C GLU A 208 5.32 18.68 13.99
N SER A 209 4.68 19.51 13.16
CA SER A 209 3.56 19.09 12.31
C SER A 209 4.00 18.07 11.25
N SER A 210 5.14 18.27 10.58
CA SER A 210 5.68 17.32 9.60
C SER A 210 5.95 15.96 10.25
N ARG A 211 6.59 15.97 11.43
CA ARG A 211 6.92 14.75 12.20
C ARG A 211 5.66 13.95 12.58
N ARG A 212 4.58 14.63 12.97
CA ARG A 212 3.28 13.99 13.30
C ARG A 212 2.61 13.39 12.08
N VAL A 213 2.51 14.12 10.97
CA VAL A 213 1.87 13.62 9.74
C VAL A 213 2.63 12.44 9.14
N LYS A 214 3.97 12.48 9.16
CA LYS A 214 4.85 11.36 8.79
C LYS A 214 4.62 10.12 9.65
N THR A 215 4.39 10.32 10.95
CA THR A 215 4.07 9.24 11.91
C THR A 215 2.67 8.66 11.63
N GLU A 216 1.66 9.50 11.41
CA GLU A 216 0.31 9.07 11.02
C GLU A 216 0.32 8.25 9.72
N PHE A 217 1.06 8.70 8.70
CA PHE A 217 1.19 7.99 7.42
C PHE A 217 1.78 6.58 7.60
N LEU A 218 2.83 6.46 8.42
CA LEU A 218 3.41 5.15 8.77
C LEU A 218 2.43 4.25 9.53
N VAL A 219 1.68 4.79 10.49
CA VAL A 219 0.69 4.03 11.28
C VAL A 219 -0.47 3.55 10.42
N GLN A 220 -1.01 4.41 9.54
CA GLN A 220 -2.07 4.03 8.61
C GLN A 220 -1.59 2.99 7.59
N MET A 221 -0.39 3.18 7.00
CA MET A 221 0.20 2.21 6.05
C MET A 221 0.41 0.82 6.68
N GLN A 222 0.82 0.76 7.95
CA GLN A 222 0.99 -0.51 8.68
C GLN A 222 -0.32 -1.22 9.02
N GLY A 223 -1.48 -0.56 8.94
CA GLY A 223 -2.77 -1.13 9.33
C GLY A 223 -2.86 -1.39 10.83
N VAL A 224 -2.27 -0.54 11.67
CA VAL A 224 -2.34 -0.72 13.13
C VAL A 224 -3.80 -0.59 13.58
N GLY A 225 -4.36 -1.66 14.15
CA GLY A 225 -5.75 -1.70 14.60
C GLY A 225 -6.82 -1.75 13.50
N THR A 226 -6.44 -1.87 12.22
CA THR A 226 -7.38 -1.84 11.07
C THR A 226 -6.95 -2.81 9.97
N ASP A 227 -7.88 -3.33 9.17
CA ASP A 227 -7.51 -4.16 8.02
C ASP A 227 -7.19 -3.30 6.79
N ASN A 228 -6.00 -3.52 6.22
CA ASN A 228 -5.53 -2.92 4.98
C ASN A 228 -5.46 -3.96 3.84
N SER A 229 -6.07 -5.14 3.99
CA SER A 229 -6.14 -6.13 2.92
C SER A 229 -6.70 -5.51 1.63
N GLY A 230 -6.05 -5.76 0.49
CA GLY A 230 -6.44 -5.15 -0.80
C GLY A 230 -6.07 -3.67 -0.99
N VAL A 231 -5.36 -3.03 -0.05
CA VAL A 231 -4.76 -1.70 -0.22
C VAL A 231 -3.24 -1.82 -0.41
N LEU A 232 -2.70 -1.15 -1.42
CA LEU A 232 -1.26 -1.06 -1.69
C LEU A 232 -0.82 0.40 -1.78
N VAL A 233 0.28 0.76 -1.11
CA VAL A 233 0.94 2.07 -1.27
C VAL A 233 2.10 1.96 -2.28
N LEU A 234 2.01 2.67 -3.40
CA LEU A 234 3.12 2.91 -4.31
C LEU A 234 3.68 4.32 -4.04
N ALA A 235 4.90 4.42 -3.51
CA ALA A 235 5.54 5.70 -3.27
C ALA A 235 6.59 5.99 -4.35
N ALA A 236 6.77 7.24 -4.76
CA ALA A 236 7.77 7.66 -5.73
C ALA A 236 8.67 8.80 -5.22
N THR A 237 9.97 8.72 -5.51
CA THR A 237 10.96 9.75 -5.17
C THR A 237 12.03 9.91 -6.25
N ASN A 238 12.63 11.10 -6.33
CA ASN A 238 13.87 11.33 -7.08
C ASN A 238 15.13 11.29 -6.19
N ILE A 239 14.97 11.30 -4.85
CA ILE A 239 16.02 11.59 -3.86
C ILE A 239 16.01 10.55 -2.72
N PRO A 240 16.27 9.25 -3.00
CA PRO A 240 16.12 8.16 -2.02
C PRO A 240 17.04 8.29 -0.79
N TRP A 241 18.16 9.01 -0.90
CA TRP A 241 19.08 9.26 0.21
C TRP A 241 18.52 10.28 1.22
N ALA A 242 17.53 11.10 0.83
CA ALA A 242 16.90 12.09 1.69
C ALA A 242 15.75 11.52 2.54
N LEU A 243 15.32 10.27 2.34
CA LEU A 243 14.23 9.66 3.13
C LEU A 243 14.66 9.28 4.55
N ASP A 244 13.78 9.43 5.53
CA ASP A 244 13.93 8.88 6.90
C ASP A 244 14.15 7.36 6.84
N SER A 245 15.05 6.82 7.66
CA SER A 245 15.33 5.38 7.72
C SER A 245 14.11 4.55 8.11
N ALA A 246 13.14 5.10 8.83
CA ALA A 246 11.87 4.44 9.14
C ALA A 246 10.94 4.26 7.91
N ILE A 247 11.21 4.97 6.81
CA ILE A 247 10.45 4.89 5.54
C ILE A 247 11.27 4.16 4.45
N ARG A 248 12.55 3.88 4.72
CA ARG A 248 13.36 2.92 3.94
C ARG A 248 13.01 1.49 4.34
N LEU A 249 11.79 1.08 4.01
CA LEU A 249 11.25 -0.28 4.14
C LEU A 249 12.19 -1.30 3.46
#